data_AF-A0A533W3J6-F1
#
_entry.id   AF-A0A533W3J6-F1
#
_cell.length_a   1.000
_cell.length_b   1.000
_cell.length_c   1.000
_cell.angle_alpha   90.00
_cell.angle_beta   90.00
_cell.angle_gamma   90.00
#
_symmetry.space_group_name_H-M   'P 1'
#
loop_
_entity.id
_entity.type
_entity.pdbx_description
1 polymer ?
#
loop_
_entity_poly.entity_id
_entity_poly.type
_entity_poly.pdbx_seq_one_letter_code
_entity_poly.pdbx_strand_id
1 'polypeptide(L)'
;MWDSKVVGIKIDHLLLAVGIAVAAITTIFSTTAFSQSTDNFTFTAVGDWGCTSNTNAMASEMNTKNSEVVLGLGDYSYEPTMGCWHDIISQYPTIHDNLHVSLGNHENDLCGDCSAGTNLNGTGRAEFLVHFNLSSTFYSFDYKRVHFIALDTDIDSQEQLNFTKNDLAAAGNSPNIDWIVAYMHHPLYTSCIQTCGYGGGNHTTFRDLYQPVLDKYVDLVLYGHYHD
;
A
#
# COMPACT_ATOMS: atom_id res chain seq x y z
N MET A 1 20.52 0.40 -14.53
CA MET A 1 21.08 0.89 -13.25
C MET A 1 20.04 1.86 -12.75
N TRP A 2 19.21 1.43 -11.81
CA TRP A 2 18.06 2.20 -11.32
C TRP A 2 18.19 2.26 -9.80
N ASP A 3 18.18 3.48 -9.28
CA ASP A 3 18.28 3.79 -7.85
C ASP A 3 16.86 3.84 -7.26
N SER A 4 16.45 2.79 -6.55
CA SER A 4 15.19 2.81 -5.81
C SER A 4 15.23 3.86 -4.70
N LYS A 5 14.31 4.83 -4.72
CA LYS A 5 14.19 5.86 -3.68
C LYS A 5 13.27 5.37 -2.56
N VAL A 6 13.84 5.17 -1.36
CA VAL A 6 13.06 4.93 -0.14
C VAL A 6 12.49 6.27 0.33
N VAL A 7 11.17 6.44 0.27
CA VAL A 7 10.47 7.59 0.86
C VAL A 7 10.00 7.22 2.26
N GLY A 8 10.66 7.75 3.30
CA GLY A 8 10.17 7.71 4.67
C GLY A 8 9.29 8.92 4.94
N ILE A 9 7.98 8.74 5.11
CA ILE A 9 7.07 9.81 5.50
C ILE A 9 6.92 9.78 7.03
N LYS A 10 7.34 10.85 7.70
CA LYS A 10 7.10 11.06 9.13
C LYS A 10 5.91 11.99 9.28
N ILE A 11 4.88 11.54 9.98
CA ILE A 11 3.67 12.31 10.23
C ILE A 11 3.79 12.93 11.64
N ASP A 12 3.84 14.25 11.73
CA ASP A 12 3.85 15.00 12.99
C ASP A 12 2.52 15.80 13.13
N HIS A 13 1.88 15.77 14.31
CA HIS A 13 0.60 16.43 14.56
C HIS A 13 0.74 17.94 14.88
N LEU A 14 -0.13 18.76 14.29
CA LEU A 14 -0.33 20.18 14.62
C LEU A 14 -1.56 20.33 15.53
N LEU A 15 -1.37 20.82 16.76
CA LEU A 15 -2.45 21.17 17.70
C LEU A 15 -2.95 22.60 17.41
N LEU A 16 -4.20 22.74 16.99
CA LEU A 16 -4.91 24.02 16.93
C LEU A 16 -5.87 24.14 18.11
N ALA A 17 -5.51 24.92 19.14
CA ALA A 17 -6.43 25.28 20.22
C ALA A 17 -7.12 26.61 19.89
N VAL A 18 -8.41 26.56 19.52
CA VAL A 18 -9.25 27.76 19.37
C VAL A 18 -9.99 27.99 20.68
N GLY A 19 -9.54 28.97 21.48
CA GLY A 19 -10.23 29.41 22.68
C GLY A 19 -11.27 30.49 22.35
N ILE A 20 -12.56 30.18 22.48
CA ILE A 20 -13.63 31.19 22.50
C ILE A 20 -14.03 31.40 23.96
N ALA A 21 -13.80 32.61 24.48
CA ALA A 21 -14.28 33.01 25.79
C ALA A 21 -15.78 33.37 25.71
N VAL A 22 -16.64 32.61 26.39
CA VAL A 22 -18.04 32.98 26.66
C VAL A 22 -18.31 32.88 28.15
N ALA A 23 -19.01 33.89 28.67
CA ALA A 23 -19.32 34.09 30.07
C ALA A 23 -20.13 32.93 30.71
N ALA A 24 -19.71 32.59 31.93
CA ALA A 24 -20.29 31.73 32.96
C ALA A 24 -21.68 31.08 32.70
N ILE A 25 -21.65 29.81 32.28
CA ILE A 25 -22.60 28.77 32.68
C ILE A 25 -21.75 27.58 33.13
N THR A 26 -21.76 27.25 34.42
CA THR A 26 -21.04 26.08 34.97
C THR A 26 -21.76 24.78 34.59
N THR A 27 -21.58 24.34 33.35
CA THR A 27 -21.72 22.94 32.97
C THR A 27 -20.37 22.27 33.22
N ILE A 28 -20.35 21.27 34.10
CA ILE A 28 -19.17 20.41 34.31
C ILE A 28 -19.03 19.55 33.06
N PHE A 29 -18.29 20.03 32.07
CA PHE A 29 -17.80 19.17 31.00
C PHE A 29 -16.64 18.37 31.57
N SER A 30 -16.88 17.08 31.83
CA SER A 30 -15.81 16.12 32.06
C SER A 30 -15.09 15.95 30.72
N THR A 31 -14.04 16.74 30.49
CA THR A 31 -13.14 16.51 29.37
C THR A 31 -12.28 15.32 29.76
N THR A 32 -12.70 14.11 29.39
CA THR A 32 -11.77 13.00 29.33
C THR A 32 -10.76 13.37 28.26
N ALA A 33 -9.62 13.92 28.69
CA ALA A 33 -8.45 14.02 27.84
C ALA A 33 -8.17 12.58 27.38
N PHE A 34 -8.48 12.29 26.11
CA PHE A 34 -8.01 11.08 25.48
C PHE A 34 -6.50 11.13 25.58
N SER A 35 -5.93 10.31 26.47
CA SER A 35 -4.51 10.03 26.47
C SER A 35 -4.25 9.24 25.20
N GLN A 36 -4.12 9.94 24.08
CA GLN A 36 -3.81 9.36 22.78
C GLN A 36 -2.46 8.69 22.93
N SER A 37 -2.45 7.35 22.92
CA SER A 37 -1.21 6.58 22.90
C SER A 37 -0.45 6.96 21.63
N THR A 38 0.55 7.81 21.77
CA THR A 38 1.45 8.28 20.70
C THR A 38 2.49 7.22 20.39
N ASP A 39 2.06 5.99 20.14
CA ASP A 39 2.99 4.92 19.80
C ASP A 39 3.40 5.08 18.33
N ASN A 40 4.33 6.00 18.07
CA ASN A 40 4.83 6.27 16.74
C ASN A 40 5.34 4.97 16.11
N PHE A 41 5.18 4.84 14.80
CA PHE A 41 5.77 3.75 14.03
C PHE A 41 6.31 4.25 12.71
N THR A 42 7.13 3.41 12.07
CA THR A 42 7.61 3.62 10.71
C THR A 42 7.05 2.52 9.83
N PHE A 43 6.56 2.91 8.65
CA PHE A 43 6.29 1.97 7.57
C PHE A 43 7.17 2.29 6.36
N THR A 44 7.42 1.28 5.53
CA THR A 44 8.12 1.44 4.25
C THR A 44 7.26 0.88 3.14
N ALA A 45 7.32 1.49 1.96
CA ALA A 45 6.58 1.02 0.79
C ALA A 45 7.53 0.89 -0.40
N VAL A 46 7.50 -0.26 -1.09
CA VAL A 46 8.32 -0.55 -2.27
C VAL A 46 7.56 -1.48 -3.22
N GLY A 47 7.59 -1.17 -4.51
CA GLY A 47 7.14 -2.05 -5.59
C GLY A 47 8.28 -2.39 -6.54
N ASP A 48 7.98 -3.20 -7.55
CA ASP A 48 8.83 -3.37 -8.73
C ASP A 48 10.23 -3.90 -8.38
N TRP A 49 10.23 -5.00 -7.63
CA TRP A 49 11.40 -5.49 -6.91
C TRP A 49 12.39 -6.20 -7.84
N GLY A 50 11.90 -7.19 -8.59
CA GLY A 50 12.72 -8.15 -9.32
C GLY A 50 13.65 -8.98 -8.42
N CYS A 51 14.58 -9.67 -9.07
CA CYS A 51 15.53 -10.57 -8.42
C CYS A 51 16.99 -10.19 -8.72
N THR A 52 17.35 -8.92 -8.49
CA THR A 52 18.65 -8.37 -8.91
C THR A 52 19.55 -8.01 -7.73
N SER A 53 20.79 -7.60 -8.03
CA SER A 53 21.68 -6.99 -7.03
C SER A 53 21.09 -5.69 -6.45
N ASN A 54 20.27 -4.97 -7.21
CA ASN A 54 19.60 -3.76 -6.72
C ASN A 54 18.53 -4.11 -5.69
N THR A 55 17.79 -5.20 -5.90
CA THR A 55 16.83 -5.72 -4.93
C THR A 55 17.52 -6.04 -3.60
N ASN A 56 18.69 -6.67 -3.64
CA ASN A 56 19.49 -6.93 -2.44
C ASN A 56 19.97 -5.64 -1.74
N ALA A 57 20.47 -4.67 -2.50
CA ALA A 57 20.94 -3.40 -1.93
C ALA A 57 19.78 -2.61 -1.29
N MET A 58 18.64 -2.57 -1.96
CA MET A 58 17.42 -1.92 -1.47
C MET A 58 16.88 -2.64 -0.22
N ALA A 59 16.81 -3.97 -0.22
CA ALA A 59 16.39 -4.74 0.96
C ALA A 59 17.36 -4.54 2.13
N SER A 60 18.67 -4.51 1.89
CA SER A 60 19.64 -4.19 2.93
C SER A 60 19.42 -2.80 3.54
N GLU A 61 19.13 -1.78 2.71
CA GLU A 61 18.87 -0.42 3.19
C GLU A 61 17.54 -0.32 3.95
N MET A 62 16.47 -0.94 3.44
CA MET A 62 15.17 -1.02 4.11
C MET A 62 15.26 -1.68 5.48
N ASN A 63 16.06 -2.74 5.60
CA ASN A 63 16.26 -3.44 6.87
C ASN A 63 16.84 -2.52 7.96
N THR A 64 17.61 -1.49 7.58
CA THR A 64 18.12 -0.48 8.52
C THR A 64 17.05 0.44 9.08
N LYS A 65 15.88 0.54 8.44
CA LYS A 65 14.78 1.42 8.85
C LYS A 65 13.98 0.86 10.02
N ASN A 66 14.08 -0.44 10.28
CA ASN A 66 13.34 -1.13 11.34
C ASN A 66 11.83 -0.85 11.29
N SER A 67 11.26 -0.89 10.09
CA SER A 67 9.86 -0.60 9.84
C SER A 67 8.97 -1.69 10.44
N GLU A 68 7.93 -1.26 11.14
CA GLU A 68 6.94 -2.16 11.76
C GLU A 68 5.88 -2.64 10.76
N VAL A 69 5.77 -1.93 9.63
CA VAL A 69 4.93 -2.30 8.49
C VAL A 69 5.74 -2.12 7.21
N VAL A 70 5.70 -3.10 6.32
CA VAL A 70 6.24 -2.97 4.96
C VAL A 70 5.11 -3.20 3.96
N LEU A 71 4.93 -2.28 3.02
CA LEU A 71 3.94 -2.36 1.96
C LEU A 71 4.63 -2.75 0.65
N GLY A 72 4.30 -3.92 0.12
CA GLY A 72 4.67 -4.34 -1.22
C GLY A 72 3.69 -3.75 -2.23
N LEU A 73 4.17 -2.94 -3.17
CA LEU A 73 3.34 -2.23 -4.16
C LEU A 73 3.19 -3.02 -5.47
N GLY A 74 3.24 -4.36 -5.41
CA GLY A 74 3.17 -5.24 -6.58
C GLY A 74 4.50 -5.41 -7.32
N ASP A 75 4.50 -6.36 -8.26
CA ASP A 75 5.61 -6.75 -9.13
C ASP A 75 6.85 -7.22 -8.35
N TYR A 76 6.80 -8.46 -7.89
CA TYR A 76 7.82 -9.01 -6.98
C TYR A 76 8.96 -9.69 -7.73
N SER A 77 8.67 -10.81 -8.38
CA SER A 77 9.73 -11.68 -8.92
C SER A 77 10.12 -11.37 -10.36
N TYR A 78 9.17 -10.87 -11.16
CA TYR A 78 9.29 -10.83 -12.63
C TYR A 78 9.61 -12.21 -13.24
N GLU A 79 9.17 -13.29 -12.58
CA GLU A 79 9.42 -14.68 -12.95
C GLU A 79 8.13 -15.51 -12.82
N PRO A 80 8.08 -16.76 -13.35
CA PRO A 80 6.90 -17.62 -13.20
C PRO A 80 6.60 -18.09 -11.78
N THR A 81 7.50 -17.82 -10.83
CA THR A 81 7.40 -18.19 -9.40
C THR A 81 8.03 -17.10 -8.53
N MET A 82 7.57 -16.92 -7.31
CA MET A 82 8.11 -15.91 -6.39
C MET A 82 9.52 -16.21 -5.85
N GLY A 83 10.05 -17.42 -6.07
CA GLY A 83 11.17 -17.99 -5.35
C GLY A 83 12.42 -17.12 -5.31
N CYS A 84 12.88 -16.58 -6.45
CA CYS A 84 14.11 -15.79 -6.49
C CYS A 84 14.02 -14.51 -5.66
N TRP A 85 12.85 -13.90 -5.59
CA TRP A 85 12.63 -12.68 -4.82
C TRP A 85 12.46 -13.02 -3.34
N HIS A 86 11.71 -14.08 -3.04
CA HIS A 86 11.52 -14.58 -1.69
C HIS A 86 12.83 -15.01 -1.03
N ASP A 87 13.73 -15.66 -1.78
CA ASP A 87 15.09 -16.02 -1.33
C ASP A 87 15.92 -14.80 -0.92
N ILE A 88 15.68 -13.63 -1.54
CA ILE A 88 16.34 -12.37 -1.16
C ILE A 88 15.70 -11.82 0.10
N ILE A 89 14.38 -11.60 0.11
CA ILE A 89 13.72 -10.90 1.22
C ILE A 89 13.72 -11.73 2.52
N SER A 90 13.73 -13.06 2.44
CA SER A 90 13.83 -13.95 3.61
C SER A 90 15.13 -13.81 4.40
N GLN A 91 16.17 -13.20 3.82
CA GLN A 91 17.41 -12.85 4.52
C GLN A 91 17.26 -11.59 5.40
N TYR A 92 16.14 -10.87 5.30
CA TYR A 92 15.87 -9.61 5.99
C TYR A 92 14.55 -9.71 6.78
N PRO A 93 14.56 -10.27 8.01
CA PRO A 93 13.35 -10.54 8.78
C PRO A 93 12.45 -9.32 9.02
N THR A 94 13.04 -8.14 9.24
CA THR A 94 12.28 -6.89 9.41
C THR A 94 11.41 -6.56 8.19
N ILE A 95 11.83 -6.99 7.00
CA ILE A 95 11.07 -6.83 5.77
C ILE A 95 10.11 -8.00 5.62
N HIS A 96 10.63 -9.22 5.61
CA HIS A 96 9.86 -10.43 5.35
C HIS A 96 8.68 -10.61 6.31
N ASP A 97 8.90 -10.41 7.61
CA ASP A 97 7.89 -10.71 8.64
C ASP A 97 6.82 -9.61 8.76
N ASN A 98 7.10 -8.41 8.25
CA ASN A 98 6.19 -7.24 8.33
C ASN A 98 5.58 -6.87 6.96
N LEU A 99 5.80 -7.70 5.92
CA LEU A 99 5.37 -7.42 4.55
C LEU A 99 3.88 -7.69 4.34
N HIS A 100 3.19 -6.68 3.82
CA HIS A 100 1.81 -6.72 3.35
C HIS A 100 1.80 -6.37 1.86
N VAL A 101 1.33 -7.29 1.02
CA VAL A 101 1.45 -7.20 -0.44
C VAL A 101 0.17 -6.72 -1.10
N SER A 102 0.26 -5.80 -2.06
CA SER A 102 -0.69 -5.68 -3.18
C SER A 102 -0.16 -6.48 -4.37
N LEU A 103 -1.03 -6.88 -5.30
CA LEU A 103 -0.60 -7.60 -6.50
C LEU A 103 -0.37 -6.62 -7.65
N GLY A 104 0.68 -6.88 -8.45
CA GLY A 104 0.92 -6.21 -9.73
C GLY A 104 0.58 -7.09 -10.93
N ASN A 105 0.81 -6.55 -12.13
CA ASN A 105 0.55 -7.29 -13.36
C ASN A 105 1.44 -8.53 -13.49
N HIS A 106 2.65 -8.50 -12.92
CA HIS A 106 3.52 -9.67 -12.88
C HIS A 106 3.07 -10.77 -11.89
N GLU A 107 2.10 -10.51 -11.01
CA GLU A 107 1.50 -11.56 -10.16
C GLU A 107 0.25 -12.19 -10.80
N ASN A 108 -0.22 -11.65 -11.92
CA ASN A 108 -1.40 -12.12 -12.63
C ASN A 108 -1.05 -13.17 -13.69
N ASP A 109 -1.76 -14.31 -13.71
CA ASP A 109 -1.50 -15.41 -14.64
C ASP A 109 -1.89 -15.07 -16.08
N LEU A 110 -2.77 -14.08 -16.26
CA LEU A 110 -3.22 -13.53 -17.54
C LEU A 110 -2.70 -12.11 -17.77
N CYS A 111 -1.44 -11.85 -17.43
CA CYS A 111 -0.84 -10.53 -17.63
C CYS A 111 -0.87 -10.11 -19.11
N GLY A 112 -1.56 -9.00 -19.40
CA GLY A 112 -1.78 -8.48 -20.76
C GLY A 112 -0.65 -7.62 -21.32
N ASP A 113 0.24 -7.13 -20.46
CA ASP A 113 1.33 -6.20 -20.77
C ASP A 113 2.72 -6.70 -20.31
N CYS A 114 2.80 -7.92 -19.77
CA CYS A 114 4.06 -8.56 -19.39
C CYS A 114 4.73 -9.22 -20.59
N SER A 115 6.07 -9.32 -20.54
CA SER A 115 6.81 -10.20 -21.43
C SER A 115 6.53 -11.67 -21.11
N ALA A 116 6.52 -12.54 -22.11
CA ALA A 116 6.26 -13.96 -21.92
C ALA A 116 7.23 -14.57 -20.89
N GLY A 117 6.68 -15.22 -19.87
CA GLY A 117 7.46 -15.87 -18.80
C GLY A 117 7.92 -14.94 -17.68
N THR A 118 7.46 -13.69 -17.64
CA THR A 118 7.81 -12.76 -16.56
C THR A 118 6.73 -12.59 -15.50
N ASN A 119 5.56 -13.19 -15.70
CA ASN A 119 4.47 -13.19 -14.72
C ASN A 119 4.34 -14.56 -14.04
N LEU A 120 3.83 -14.57 -12.81
CA LEU A 120 3.53 -15.80 -12.08
C LEU A 120 2.64 -16.70 -12.93
N ASN A 121 3.05 -17.96 -13.10
CA ASN A 121 2.17 -18.95 -13.70
C ASN A 121 1.08 -19.36 -12.67
N GLY A 122 0.06 -20.11 -13.10
CA GLY A 122 -1.04 -20.49 -12.21
C GLY A 122 -0.61 -21.20 -10.91
N THR A 123 0.47 -22.00 -10.94
CA THR A 123 1.04 -22.62 -9.75
C THR A 123 1.76 -21.60 -8.88
N GLY A 124 2.64 -20.77 -9.46
CA GLY A 124 3.36 -19.72 -8.74
C GLY A 124 2.44 -18.69 -8.10
N ARG A 125 1.34 -18.33 -8.76
CA ARG A 125 0.29 -17.45 -8.21
C ARG A 125 -0.43 -18.11 -7.02
N ALA A 126 -0.78 -19.38 -7.13
CA ALA A 126 -1.40 -20.11 -6.02
C ALA A 126 -0.46 -20.20 -4.80
N GLU A 127 0.83 -20.48 -5.04
CA GLU A 127 1.86 -20.51 -3.99
C GLU A 127 2.03 -19.14 -3.32
N PHE A 128 2.06 -18.07 -4.12
CA PHE A 128 2.16 -16.69 -3.63
C PHE A 128 0.99 -16.34 -2.70
N LEU A 129 -0.25 -16.60 -3.12
CA LEU A 129 -1.44 -16.31 -2.32
C LEU A 129 -1.47 -17.13 -1.02
N VAL A 130 -1.07 -18.40 -1.07
CA VAL A 130 -0.98 -19.25 0.12
C VAL A 130 0.10 -18.74 1.08
N HIS A 131 1.27 -18.34 0.56
CA HIS A 131 2.38 -17.84 1.37
C HIS A 131 1.99 -16.62 2.20
N PHE A 132 1.30 -15.64 1.58
CA PHE A 132 0.83 -14.43 2.24
C PHE A 132 -0.54 -14.59 2.93
N ASN A 133 -1.08 -15.82 2.99
CA ASN A 133 -2.39 -16.12 3.58
C ASN A 133 -3.53 -15.24 3.01
N LEU A 134 -3.50 -14.99 1.70
CA LEU A 134 -4.47 -14.15 1.00
C LEU A 134 -5.60 -14.98 0.41
N SER A 135 -6.81 -14.81 0.96
CA SER A 135 -8.04 -15.34 0.37
C SER A 135 -8.67 -14.43 -0.70
N SER A 136 -8.17 -13.19 -0.80
CA SER A 136 -8.57 -12.16 -1.74
C SER A 136 -7.34 -11.34 -2.13
N THR A 137 -7.33 -10.76 -3.33
CA THR A 137 -6.25 -9.88 -3.80
C THR A 137 -6.41 -8.43 -3.36
N PHE A 138 -7.55 -8.12 -2.75
CA PHE A 138 -7.82 -6.87 -2.06
C PHE A 138 -8.27 -7.15 -0.63
N TYR A 139 -7.76 -6.36 0.30
CA TYR A 139 -8.00 -6.50 1.73
C TYR A 139 -7.59 -5.22 2.44
N SER A 140 -7.90 -5.15 3.73
CA SER A 140 -7.47 -4.06 4.60
C SER A 140 -6.99 -4.59 5.94
N PHE A 141 -6.22 -3.78 6.65
CA PHE A 141 -5.78 -4.07 8.00
C PHE A 141 -5.53 -2.77 8.77
N ASP A 142 -5.68 -2.83 10.07
CA ASP A 142 -5.34 -1.73 10.97
C ASP A 142 -3.99 -2.01 11.63
N TYR A 143 -3.10 -1.01 11.60
CA TYR A 143 -1.90 -1.02 12.43
C TYR A 143 -1.86 0.26 13.26
N LYS A 144 -1.93 0.09 14.58
CA LYS A 144 -2.11 1.19 15.53
C LYS A 144 -3.33 2.04 15.14
N ARG A 145 -3.14 3.33 14.80
CA ARG A 145 -4.23 4.25 14.40
C ARG A 145 -4.25 4.53 12.90
N VAL A 146 -3.68 3.64 12.09
CA VAL A 146 -3.64 3.77 10.63
C VAL A 146 -4.35 2.58 10.01
N HIS A 147 -5.27 2.88 9.11
CA HIS A 147 -5.97 1.89 8.30
C HIS A 147 -5.26 1.79 6.93
N PHE A 148 -4.85 0.59 6.57
CA PHE A 148 -4.21 0.30 5.29
C PHE A 148 -5.16 -0.52 4.43
N ILE A 149 -5.30 -0.15 3.15
CA ILE A 149 -6.10 -0.89 2.18
C ILE A 149 -5.26 -1.24 0.93
N ALA A 150 -5.17 -2.53 0.63
CA ALA A 150 -4.60 -3.07 -0.60
C ALA A 150 -5.70 -3.17 -1.66
N LEU A 151 -5.49 -2.56 -2.82
CA LEU A 151 -6.36 -2.72 -3.97
C LEU A 151 -5.65 -3.45 -5.11
N ASP A 152 -6.37 -4.33 -5.78
CA ASP A 152 -5.92 -5.02 -6.99
C ASP A 152 -6.39 -4.23 -8.22
N THR A 153 -5.44 -3.61 -8.91
CA THR A 153 -5.68 -2.76 -10.08
C THR A 153 -5.96 -3.53 -11.36
N ASP A 154 -5.74 -4.84 -11.36
CA ASP A 154 -5.87 -5.70 -12.53
C ASP A 154 -7.24 -6.37 -12.60
N ILE A 155 -8.05 -6.21 -11.56
CA ILE A 155 -9.42 -6.68 -11.53
C ILE A 155 -10.39 -5.49 -11.54
N ASP A 156 -11.37 -5.55 -12.44
CA ASP A 156 -12.54 -4.69 -12.39
C ASP A 156 -13.72 -5.50 -11.85
N SER A 157 -13.86 -5.51 -10.53
CA SER A 157 -14.93 -6.24 -9.85
C SER A 157 -15.81 -5.32 -9.01
N GLN A 158 -17.12 -5.50 -9.16
CA GLN A 158 -18.11 -4.83 -8.31
C GLN A 158 -17.93 -5.21 -6.83
N GLU A 159 -17.41 -6.40 -6.57
CA GLU A 159 -17.08 -6.87 -5.23
C GLU A 159 -15.99 -6.01 -4.58
N GLN A 160 -14.85 -5.80 -5.26
CA GLN A 160 -13.78 -4.93 -4.77
C GLN A 160 -14.28 -3.49 -4.59
N LEU A 161 -15.07 -2.96 -5.52
CA LEU A 161 -15.60 -1.60 -5.40
C LEU A 161 -16.56 -1.46 -4.20
N ASN A 162 -17.39 -2.47 -3.94
CA ASN A 162 -18.28 -2.49 -2.78
C ASN A 162 -17.51 -2.65 -1.47
N PHE A 163 -16.51 -3.54 -1.44
CA PHE A 163 -15.58 -3.69 -0.32
C PHE A 163 -14.94 -2.34 0.00
N THR A 164 -14.29 -1.70 -0.98
CA THR A 164 -13.60 -0.42 -0.83
C THR A 164 -14.51 0.66 -0.26
N LYS A 165 -15.75 0.78 -0.77
CA LYS A 165 -16.72 1.78 -0.27
C LYS A 165 -17.11 1.54 1.18
N ASN A 166 -17.34 0.28 1.56
CA ASN A 166 -17.80 -0.07 2.90
C ASN A 166 -16.67 0.01 3.92
N ASP A 167 -15.50 -0.51 3.56
CA ASP A 167 -14.30 -0.57 4.38
C ASP A 167 -13.79 0.85 4.71
N LEU A 168 -13.61 1.70 3.69
CA LEU A 168 -13.19 3.09 3.88
C LEU A 168 -14.22 3.91 4.66
N ALA A 169 -15.52 3.67 4.45
CA ALA A 169 -16.54 4.33 5.25
C ALA A 169 -16.50 3.88 6.72
N ALA A 170 -16.19 2.61 7.00
CA ALA A 170 -16.05 2.13 8.38
C ALA A 170 -14.80 2.73 9.04
N ALA A 171 -13.65 2.70 8.35
CA ALA A 171 -12.40 3.26 8.82
C ALA A 171 -12.51 4.78 9.06
N GLY A 172 -13.04 5.53 8.10
CA GLY A 172 -13.17 7.00 8.20
C GLY A 172 -14.17 7.49 9.25
N ASN A 173 -15.06 6.61 9.75
CA ASN A 173 -15.96 6.92 10.86
C ASN A 173 -15.45 6.39 12.22
N SER A 174 -14.32 5.68 12.23
CA SER A 174 -13.77 5.07 13.45
C SER A 174 -13.01 6.11 14.26
N PRO A 175 -13.33 6.33 15.55
CA PRO A 175 -12.54 7.19 16.42
C PRO A 175 -11.16 6.61 16.76
N ASN A 176 -10.87 5.38 16.31
CA ASN A 176 -9.59 4.71 16.52
C ASN A 176 -8.60 4.85 15.35
N ILE A 177 -9.04 5.40 14.22
CA ILE A 177 -8.23 5.59 13.02
C ILE A 177 -8.02 7.09 12.82
N ASP A 178 -6.76 7.50 12.72
CA ASP A 178 -6.36 8.88 12.44
C ASP A 178 -5.96 9.07 10.97
N TRP A 179 -5.47 8.01 10.33
CA TRP A 179 -4.96 8.04 8.95
C TRP A 179 -5.43 6.84 8.15
N ILE A 180 -5.66 7.06 6.86
CA ILE A 180 -5.96 6.00 5.91
C ILE A 180 -4.96 6.04 4.75
N VAL A 181 -4.30 4.91 4.50
CA VAL A 181 -3.32 4.73 3.43
C VAL A 181 -3.84 3.67 2.46
N ALA A 182 -4.06 4.05 1.21
CA ALA A 182 -4.33 3.10 0.13
C ALA A 182 -3.04 2.77 -0.61
N TYR A 183 -2.84 1.50 -0.94
CA TYR A 183 -1.70 1.07 -1.73
C TYR A 183 -2.13 0.05 -2.78
N MET A 184 -1.58 0.20 -3.98
CA MET A 184 -1.93 -0.61 -5.14
C MET A 184 -0.79 -0.58 -6.15
N HIS A 185 -0.87 -1.37 -7.22
CA HIS A 185 0.23 -1.44 -8.18
C HIS A 185 0.17 -0.31 -9.21
N HIS A 186 -0.84 -0.31 -10.08
CA HIS A 186 -0.93 0.68 -11.14
C HIS A 186 -1.37 2.06 -10.62
N PRO A 187 -0.73 3.15 -11.05
CA PRO A 187 -1.07 4.48 -10.58
C PRO A 187 -2.32 5.05 -11.26
N LEU A 188 -3.15 5.73 -10.47
CA LEU A 188 -4.28 6.52 -10.98
C LEU A 188 -3.82 7.79 -11.73
N TYR A 189 -2.64 8.28 -11.37
CA TYR A 189 -2.01 9.48 -11.91
C TYR A 189 -0.52 9.23 -12.14
N THR A 190 -0.05 9.52 -13.34
CA THR A 190 1.38 9.46 -13.68
C THR A 190 1.73 10.63 -14.61
N SER A 191 2.92 11.18 -14.46
CA SER A 191 3.51 12.08 -15.46
C SER A 191 4.05 11.30 -16.66
N CYS A 192 4.19 9.98 -16.55
CA CYS A 192 4.83 9.14 -17.55
C CYS A 192 3.87 8.54 -18.57
N ILE A 193 3.24 9.41 -19.37
CA ILE A 193 2.18 9.02 -20.32
C ILE A 193 2.76 8.47 -21.65
N GLN A 194 4.02 8.77 -21.99
CA GLN A 194 4.63 8.39 -23.29
C GLN A 194 6.10 7.98 -23.24
N THR A 195 6.85 8.34 -22.19
CA THR A 195 8.32 8.23 -22.16
C THR A 195 8.85 7.01 -21.40
N CYS A 196 8.03 6.31 -20.61
CA CYS A 196 8.48 5.17 -19.80
C CYS A 196 8.51 3.85 -20.58
N GLY A 197 8.17 3.83 -21.87
CA GLY A 197 8.30 2.63 -22.70
C GLY A 197 7.25 1.54 -22.45
N TYR A 198 6.42 1.67 -21.41
CA TYR A 198 5.26 0.83 -21.16
C TYR A 198 4.03 1.55 -21.71
N GLY A 199 3.32 0.91 -22.65
CA GLY A 199 2.09 1.41 -23.24
C GLY A 199 0.90 1.34 -22.27
N GLY A 200 1.12 1.73 -21.01
CA GLY A 200 0.15 1.70 -19.93
C GLY A 200 -0.90 2.77 -20.17
N GLY A 201 -2.03 2.34 -20.73
CA GLY A 201 -3.22 3.15 -20.81
C GLY A 201 -3.51 3.75 -19.44
N ASN A 202 -3.87 5.03 -19.42
CA ASN A 202 -4.39 5.68 -18.22
C ASN A 202 -5.45 4.73 -17.61
N HIS A 203 -5.30 4.32 -16.33
CA HIS A 203 -6.26 3.48 -15.61
C HIS A 203 -7.56 4.26 -15.37
N THR A 204 -8.16 4.81 -16.42
CA THR A 204 -9.25 5.78 -16.38
C THR A 204 -10.47 5.16 -15.75
N THR A 205 -10.84 3.93 -16.13
CA THR A 205 -12.00 3.25 -15.55
C THR A 205 -11.82 3.03 -14.05
N PHE A 206 -10.66 2.52 -13.63
CA PHE A 206 -10.37 2.33 -12.20
C PHE A 206 -10.35 3.67 -11.48
N ARG A 207 -9.64 4.69 -11.99
CA ARG A 207 -9.62 6.03 -11.40
C ARG A 207 -11.03 6.61 -11.27
N ASP A 208 -11.82 6.59 -12.33
CA ASP A 208 -13.15 7.22 -12.37
C ASP A 208 -14.10 6.56 -11.35
N LEU A 209 -13.93 5.27 -11.08
CA LEU A 209 -14.71 4.52 -10.08
C LEU A 209 -14.21 4.69 -8.64
N TYR A 210 -12.88 4.65 -8.44
CA TYR A 210 -12.28 4.58 -7.12
C TYR A 210 -11.93 5.95 -6.55
N GLN A 211 -11.47 6.89 -7.38
CA GLN A 211 -11.04 8.21 -6.90
C GLN A 211 -12.12 8.95 -6.10
N PRO A 212 -13.41 9.00 -6.50
CA PRO A 212 -14.43 9.68 -5.69
C PRO A 212 -14.60 9.08 -4.28
N VAL A 213 -14.27 7.80 -4.11
CA VAL A 213 -14.29 7.12 -2.81
C VAL A 213 -13.01 7.43 -2.04
N LEU A 214 -11.84 7.36 -2.70
CA LEU A 214 -10.55 7.66 -2.10
C LEU A 214 -10.48 9.12 -1.62
N ASP A 215 -10.90 10.08 -2.43
CA ASP A 215 -10.92 11.53 -2.12
C ASP A 215 -11.71 11.85 -0.84
N LYS A 216 -12.64 10.98 -0.44
CA LYS A 216 -13.47 11.18 0.75
C LYS A 216 -12.80 10.73 2.04
N TYR A 217 -11.92 9.74 1.97
CA TYR A 217 -11.47 9.01 3.17
C TYR A 217 -9.95 8.83 3.26
N VAL A 218 -9.22 8.83 2.14
CA VAL A 218 -7.82 8.42 2.07
C VAL A 218 -6.89 9.62 2.11
N ASP A 219 -5.88 9.56 2.98
CA ASP A 219 -4.91 10.64 3.16
C ASP A 219 -3.68 10.49 2.26
N LEU A 220 -3.31 9.24 1.98
CA LEU A 220 -2.13 8.90 1.17
C LEU A 220 -2.45 7.72 0.25
N VAL A 221 -2.07 7.85 -1.02
CA VAL A 221 -2.11 6.74 -1.97
C VAL A 221 -0.72 6.44 -2.51
N LEU A 222 -0.33 5.17 -2.50
CA LEU A 222 0.98 4.68 -2.91
C LEU A 222 0.86 3.70 -4.08
N TYR A 223 1.76 3.82 -5.05
CA TYR A 223 1.76 3.04 -6.29
C TYR A 223 3.16 2.57 -6.67
N GLY A 224 3.24 1.50 -7.45
CA GLY A 224 4.45 1.04 -8.15
C GLY A 224 4.34 1.23 -9.66
N HIS A 225 4.68 0.17 -10.40
CA HIS A 225 4.55 -0.03 -11.85
C HIS A 225 5.52 0.79 -12.72
N TYR A 226 5.67 2.09 -12.46
CA TYR A 226 6.64 2.91 -13.19
C TYR A 226 8.00 2.95 -12.46
N HIS A 227 9.05 2.57 -13.17
CA HIS A 227 10.40 2.39 -12.62
C HIS A 227 11.27 3.64 -12.84
N ASP A 228 11.26 4.56 -11.86
CA ASP A 228 11.94 5.87 -11.91
C ASP A 228 13.12 6.02 -10.93
#